data_AF-A0A4S2V7N0-F1
#
_entry.id   AF-A0A4S2V7N0-F1
#
_cell.length_a   1.000
_cell.length_b   1.000
_cell.length_c   1.000
_cell.angle_alpha   90.00
_cell.angle_beta   90.00
_cell.angle_gamma   90.00
#
_symmetry.space_group_name_H-M   'P 1'
#
loop_
_entity.id
_entity.type
_entity.pdbx_description
1 polymer ?
#
loop_
_entity_poly.entity_id
_entity_poly.type
_entity_poly.pdbx_seq_one_letter_code
_entity_poly.pdbx_strand_id
1 'polypeptide(L)'
;MKAWSTATENELRRLINAWDPIGVADDVRGEYDCMLAPLLGRLRSGADRTEIADFLQHELQDHYGLESPCPQADATAARLVAWWASTGPARGAARTDTP
;
A
#
# COMPACT_ATOMS: atom_id res chain seq x y z
N MET A 1 -7.38 -9.51 13.58
CA MET A 1 -7.40 -8.85 12.25
C MET A 1 -7.01 -7.39 12.44
N LYS A 2 -6.06 -6.85 11.67
CA LYS A 2 -5.72 -5.41 11.74
C LYS A 2 -6.92 -4.57 11.30
N ALA A 3 -7.26 -3.54 12.07
CA ALA A 3 -8.34 -2.62 11.74
C ALA A 3 -7.88 -1.62 10.68
N TRP A 4 -8.70 -1.40 9.65
CA TRP A 4 -8.54 -0.29 8.72
C TRP A 4 -8.81 1.01 9.48
N SER A 5 -7.83 1.91 9.49
CA SER A 5 -7.98 3.27 10.00
C SER A 5 -7.66 4.28 8.90
N THR A 6 -8.22 5.48 9.00
CA THR A 6 -7.86 6.61 8.13
C THR A 6 -6.35 6.86 8.13
N ALA A 7 -5.65 6.62 9.25
CA ALA A 7 -4.20 6.72 9.34
C ALA A 7 -3.48 5.67 8.47
N THR A 8 -3.99 4.44 8.44
CA THR A 8 -3.43 3.35 7.62
C THR A 8 -3.59 3.66 6.13
N GLU A 9 -4.77 4.14 5.75
CA GLU A 9 -5.06 4.52 4.36
C GLU A 9 -4.23 5.73 3.92
N ASN A 10 -4.10 6.75 4.77
CA ASN A 10 -3.27 7.92 4.47
C ASN A 10 -1.78 7.56 4.31
N GLU A 11 -1.27 6.62 5.10
CA GLU A 11 0.11 6.17 4.96
C GLU A 11 0.30 5.33 3.70
N LEU A 12 -0.66 4.45 3.36
CA LEU A 12 -0.64 3.75 2.08
C LEU A 12 -0.67 4.73 0.90
N ARG A 13 -1.54 5.74 0.95
CA ARG A 13 -1.61 6.80 -0.07
C ARG A 13 -0.26 7.48 -0.24
N ARG A 14 0.44 7.82 0.84
CA ARG A 14 1.79 8.39 0.77
C ARG A 14 2.81 7.45 0.13
N LEU A 15 2.77 6.16 0.46
CA LEU A 15 3.70 5.18 -0.10
C LEU A 15 3.51 5.03 -1.61
N ILE A 16 2.26 5.03 -2.08
CA ILE A 16 1.94 4.91 -3.50
C ILE A 16 2.26 6.22 -4.24
N ASN A 17 1.86 7.38 -3.71
CA ASN A 17 2.20 8.67 -4.30
C ASN A 17 3.72 8.93 -4.32
N ALA A 18 4.50 8.33 -3.42
CA ALA A 18 5.96 8.43 -3.45
C ALA A 18 6.63 7.48 -4.47
N TRP A 19 5.91 6.44 -4.91
CA TRP A 19 6.38 5.57 -5.99
C TRP A 19 6.13 6.22 -7.35
N ASP A 20 4.97 6.87 -7.53
CA ASP A 20 4.62 7.72 -8.67
C ASP A 20 4.99 7.14 -10.05
N PRO A 21 4.48 5.96 -10.41
CA PRO A 21 4.89 5.26 -11.64
C PRO A 21 4.54 6.02 -12.94
N ILE A 22 3.64 7.00 -12.88
CA ILE A 22 3.20 7.80 -14.04
C ILE A 22 3.75 9.23 -13.97
N GLY A 23 4.22 9.69 -12.81
CA GLY A 23 4.85 11.01 -12.66
C GLY A 23 3.85 12.14 -12.42
N VAL A 24 2.69 11.86 -11.83
CA VAL A 24 1.59 12.84 -11.65
C VAL A 24 1.25 13.11 -10.20
N ALA A 25 1.97 12.52 -9.25
CA ALA A 25 1.67 12.65 -7.82
C ALA A 25 1.75 14.10 -7.31
N ASP A 26 2.58 14.95 -7.93
CA ASP A 26 2.70 16.37 -7.59
C ASP A 26 1.52 17.21 -8.10
N ASP A 27 0.88 16.79 -9.20
CA ASP A 27 -0.24 17.49 -9.82
C ASP A 27 -1.60 16.99 -9.31
N VAL A 28 -1.74 15.67 -9.13
CA VAL A 28 -2.99 14.99 -8.79
C VAL A 28 -2.78 14.03 -7.61
N ARG A 29 -3.01 14.53 -6.40
CA ARG A 29 -2.82 13.75 -5.16
C ARG A 29 -3.65 12.48 -5.05
N GLY A 30 -4.78 12.41 -5.75
CA GLY A 30 -5.74 11.30 -5.68
C GLY A 30 -5.67 10.32 -6.85
N GLU A 31 -4.72 10.48 -7.77
CA GLU A 31 -4.63 9.63 -8.98
C GLU A 31 -4.61 8.14 -8.66
N TYR A 32 -3.92 7.80 -7.58
CA TYR A 32 -3.71 6.42 -7.17
C TYR A 32 -4.70 5.90 -6.12
N ASP A 33 -5.72 6.70 -5.77
CA ASP A 33 -6.67 6.36 -4.70
C ASP A 33 -7.49 5.10 -5.00
N CYS A 34 -7.73 4.82 -6.29
CA CYS A 34 -8.45 3.63 -6.74
C CYS A 34 -7.72 2.33 -6.36
N MET A 35 -6.39 2.34 -6.24
CA MET A 35 -5.60 1.17 -5.85
C MET A 35 -5.58 0.92 -4.33
N LEU A 36 -5.90 1.93 -3.51
CA LEU A 36 -5.71 1.84 -2.05
C LEU A 36 -6.59 0.78 -1.40
N ALA A 37 -7.89 0.77 -1.69
CA ALA A 37 -8.80 -0.22 -1.11
C ALA A 37 -8.50 -1.66 -1.58
N PRO A 38 -8.26 -1.93 -2.89
CA PRO A 38 -7.82 -3.24 -3.36
C PRO A 38 -6.50 -3.72 -2.75
N LEU A 39 -5.50 -2.84 -2.56
CA LEU A 39 -4.22 -3.16 -1.92
C LEU A 39 -4.40 -3.52 -0.44
N LEU A 40 -5.15 -2.70 0.31
CA LEU A 40 -5.44 -2.99 1.72
C LEU A 40 -6.19 -4.31 1.88
N GLY A 41 -7.14 -4.60 0.99
CA GLY A 41 -7.85 -5.88 0.97
C GLY A 41 -6.89 -7.06 0.82
N ARG A 42 -5.97 -7.01 -0.14
CA ARG A 42 -4.97 -8.05 -0.39
C ARG A 42 -4.00 -8.23 0.78
N LEU A 43 -3.41 -7.13 1.26
CA LEU A 43 -2.50 -7.14 2.41
C LEU A 43 -3.17 -7.72 3.66
N ARG A 44 -4.45 -7.39 3.90
CA ARG A 44 -5.22 -7.96 5.01
C ARG A 44 -5.49 -9.45 4.86
N SER A 45 -5.72 -9.91 3.63
CA SER A 45 -5.90 -11.33 3.31
C SER A 45 -4.59 -12.13 3.36
N GLY A 46 -3.45 -11.46 3.58
CA GLY A 46 -2.14 -12.09 3.68
C GLY A 46 -1.42 -12.26 2.35
N ALA A 47 -1.78 -11.46 1.34
CA ALA A 47 -1.12 -11.47 0.05
C ALA A 47 0.39 -11.22 0.20
N ASP A 48 1.18 -12.01 -0.52
CA ASP A 48 2.63 -11.91 -0.50
C ASP A 48 3.17 -10.85 -1.49
N ARG A 49 4.49 -10.70 -1.52
CA ARG A 49 5.17 -9.76 -2.42
C ARG A 49 4.82 -9.99 -3.89
N THR A 50 4.76 -11.25 -4.32
CA THR A 50 4.51 -11.61 -5.73
C THR A 50 3.10 -11.20 -6.11
N GLU A 51 2.11 -11.56 -5.27
CA GLU A 51 0.71 -11.20 -5.51
C GLU A 51 0.49 -9.68 -5.54
N ILE A 52 1.18 -8.93 -4.67
CA ILE A 52 1.12 -7.46 -4.68
C ILE A 52 1.82 -6.90 -5.93
N ALA A 53 2.97 -7.43 -6.34
CA ALA A 53 3.69 -6.98 -7.53
C ALA A 53 2.85 -7.20 -8.80
N ASP A 54 2.25 -8.37 -8.94
CA ASP A 54 1.38 -8.72 -10.07
C ASP A 54 0.15 -7.80 -10.12
N PHE A 55 -0.46 -7.52 -8.97
CA PHE A 55 -1.56 -6.57 -8.87
C PHE A 55 -1.13 -5.17 -9.33
N LEU A 56 0.01 -4.65 -8.85
CA LEU A 56 0.49 -3.34 -9.23
C LEU A 56 0.76 -3.25 -10.74
N GLN A 57 1.40 -4.27 -11.32
CA GLN A 57 1.66 -4.29 -12.76
C GLN A 57 0.38 -4.35 -13.59
N HIS A 58 -0.59 -5.14 -13.15
CA HIS A 58 -1.88 -5.26 -13.81
C HIS A 58 -2.65 -3.93 -13.81
N GLU A 59 -2.75 -3.25 -12.66
CA GLU A 59 -3.41 -1.94 -12.61
C GLU A 59 -2.71 -0.92 -13.52
N LEU A 60 -1.37 -0.90 -13.51
CA LEU A 60 -0.61 0.00 -14.38
C LEU A 60 -0.87 -0.24 -15.87
N GLN A 61 -0.99 -1.48 -16.30
CA GLN A 61 -1.24 -1.81 -17.71
C GLN A 61 -2.70 -1.61 -18.09
N ASP A 62 -3.62 -2.20 -17.32
CA ASP A 62 -5.02 -2.33 -17.70
C ASP A 62 -5.83 -1.07 -17.36
N HIS A 63 -5.51 -0.41 -16.25
CA HIS A 63 -6.24 0.78 -15.80
C HIS A 63 -5.55 2.08 -16.23
N TYR A 64 -4.22 2.14 -16.09
CA TYR A 64 -3.45 3.34 -16.44
C TYR A 64 -2.86 3.32 -17.86
N GLY A 65 -2.95 2.20 -18.58
CA GLY A 65 -2.56 2.12 -19.99
C GLY A 65 -1.04 2.15 -20.23
N LEU A 66 -0.22 1.82 -19.23
CA LEU A 66 1.23 1.71 -19.43
C LEU A 66 1.55 0.53 -20.36
N GLU A 67 2.13 0.82 -21.52
CA GLU A 67 2.47 -0.21 -22.52
C GLU A 67 3.64 -1.11 -22.09
N SER A 68 4.47 -0.64 -21.15
CA SER A 68 5.64 -1.36 -20.66
C SER A 68 5.52 -1.66 -19.16
N PRO A 69 5.96 -2.85 -18.70
CA PRO A 69 5.97 -3.18 -17.28
C PRO A 69 6.76 -2.16 -16.47
N CYS A 70 6.26 -1.77 -15.30
CA CYS A 70 7.00 -0.90 -14.39
C CYS A 70 8.12 -1.71 -13.70
N PRO A 71 9.41 -1.37 -13.88
CA PRO A 71 10.49 -2.14 -13.29
C PRO A 71 10.54 -2.02 -11.76
N GLN A 72 9.92 -1.00 -11.18
CA GLN A 72 9.88 -0.76 -9.74
C GLN A 72 8.71 -1.46 -9.02
N ALA A 73 7.76 -2.05 -9.74
CA ALA A 73 6.55 -2.63 -9.12
C ALA A 73 6.88 -3.68 -8.05
N ASP A 74 7.86 -4.54 -8.31
CA ASP A 74 8.30 -5.59 -7.38
C ASP A 74 9.00 -5.01 -6.13
N ALA A 75 9.84 -3.98 -6.30
CA ALA A 75 10.46 -3.28 -5.17
C ALA A 75 9.43 -2.54 -4.30
N THR A 76 8.43 -1.91 -4.95
CA THR A 76 7.30 -1.26 -4.27
C THR A 76 6.46 -2.29 -3.53
N ALA A 77 6.16 -3.45 -4.14
CA ALA A 77 5.43 -4.53 -3.48
C ALA A 77 6.16 -5.03 -2.23
N ALA A 78 7.47 -5.24 -2.30
CA ALA A 78 8.28 -5.61 -1.13
C ALA A 78 8.18 -4.57 0.00
N ARG A 79 8.23 -3.27 -0.35
CA ARG A 79 8.07 -2.16 0.60
C ARG A 79 6.68 -2.15 1.23
N LEU A 80 5.63 -2.37 0.46
CA LEU A 80 4.24 -2.41 0.94
C LEU A 80 4.01 -3.58 1.90
N VAL A 81 4.51 -4.77 1.57
CA VAL A 81 4.41 -5.95 2.45
C VAL A 81 5.19 -5.73 3.74
N ALA A 82 6.41 -5.19 3.67
CA ALA A 82 7.23 -4.90 4.85
C ALA A 82 6.60 -3.81 5.75
N TRP A 83 6.05 -2.76 5.14
CA TRP A 83 5.28 -1.75 5.85
C TRP A 83 4.05 -2.37 6.53
N TRP A 84 3.27 -3.17 5.80
CA TRP A 84 2.09 -3.81 6.34
C TRP A 84 2.41 -4.81 7.45
N ALA A 85 3.56 -5.49 7.44
CA ALA A 85 3.98 -6.30 8.58
C ALA A 85 4.22 -5.42 9.82
N SER A 86 4.86 -4.25 9.61
CA SER A 86 5.30 -3.31 10.65
C SER A 86 4.15 -2.52 11.30
N THR A 87 3.00 -2.36 10.63
CA THR A 87 1.80 -1.67 11.15
C THR A 87 1.04 -2.47 12.22
N GLY A 88 1.74 -3.18 13.11
CA GLY A 88 1.15 -4.02 14.17
C GLY A 88 0.01 -3.34 14.93
N PRO A 89 -0.92 -4.09 15.57
CA PRO A 89 -1.90 -3.47 16.44
C PRO A 89 -1.15 -2.60 17.45
N ALA A 90 -1.56 -1.33 17.59
CA ALA A 90 -1.00 -0.44 18.59
C ALA A 90 -0.90 -1.21 19.90
N ARG A 91 0.32 -1.43 20.38
CA ARG A 91 0.57 -2.16 21.63
C ARG A 91 -0.16 -1.34 22.69
N GLY A 92 -1.30 -1.83 23.14
CA GLY A 92 -2.16 -1.12 24.08
C GLY A 92 -1.31 -0.63 25.23
N ALA A 93 -1.48 0.65 25.60
CA ALA A 93 -0.87 1.23 26.78
C ALA A 93 -1.08 0.26 27.95
N ALA A 94 0.00 -0.42 28.33
CA ALA A 94 0.04 -1.14 29.58
C ALA A 94 -0.09 -0.05 30.66
N ARG A 95 -1.31 0.10 31.19
CA ARG A 95 -1.52 0.72 32.48
C ARG A 95 -0.61 -0.01 33.45
N THR A 96 0.48 0.63 33.85
CA THR A 96 1.14 0.31 35.11
C THR A 96 0.23 0.87 36.19
N ASP A 97 -0.76 0.08 36.56
CA ASP A 97 -1.36 0.16 37.87
C ASP A 97 -0.35 -0.47 38.84
N THR A 98 -0.06 0.19 39.94
CA THR A 98 0.85 -0.31 40.98
C THR A 98 0.33 0.22 42.33
N PRO A 99 0.27 -0.65 43.35
CA PRO A 99 -0.80 -0.66 44.37
C PRO A 99 -0.71 0.42 45.44
#